data_AF-R0M3S6-F1
#
_entry.id   AF-R0M3S6-F1
#
_cell.length_a   1.000
_cell.length_b   1.000
_cell.length_c   1.000
_cell.angle_alpha   90.00
_cell.angle_beta   90.00
_cell.angle_gamma   90.00
#
_symmetry.space_group_name_H-M   'P 1'
#
loop_
_entity.id
_entity.type
_entity.pdbx_description
1 polymer ?
#
loop_
_entity_poly.entity_id
_entity_poly.type
_entity_poly.pdbx_seq_one_letter_code
_entity_poly.pdbx_strand_id
1 'polypeptide(L)'
;MILNKKYEEAVEMIMKNSKGYESFIKLKQNSLPVDNFKDLTSFCDTTEKYIFMMKMKHKSDKNIIFGLKREIRMIYLHAYQSYFFNKSINEVINKNERKNLPETLPLKKFNDKMLKGGERKVISECFDLKGKKSGNDFIVSFNLCTSSYATIALREILANKSEIK
;
A
#
# COMPACT_ATOMS: atom_id res chain seq x y z
N MET A 1 -8.61 8.23 -6.08
CA MET A 1 -9.79 7.80 -6.88
C MET A 1 -11.00 7.51 -6.01
N ILE A 2 -10.96 6.51 -5.11
CA ILE A 2 -12.09 6.13 -4.23
C ILE A 2 -12.67 7.34 -3.46
N LEU A 3 -11.81 8.12 -2.79
CA LEU A 3 -12.23 9.31 -2.02
C LEU A 3 -12.88 10.40 -2.87
N ASN A 4 -12.51 10.49 -4.15
CA ASN A 4 -13.02 11.48 -5.09
C ASN A 4 -14.24 10.96 -5.86
N LYS A 5 -14.81 9.81 -5.45
CA LYS A 5 -15.95 9.15 -6.10
C LYS A 5 -15.71 8.76 -7.57
N LYS A 6 -14.44 8.69 -7.99
CA LYS A 6 -13.99 8.21 -9.31
C LYS A 6 -13.85 6.69 -9.24
N TYR A 7 -14.99 5.98 -9.20
CA TYR A 7 -15.01 4.54 -8.92
C TYR A 7 -14.57 3.68 -10.12
N GLU A 8 -14.89 4.09 -11.35
CA GLU A 8 -14.41 3.40 -12.56
C GLU A 8 -12.88 3.39 -12.59
N GLU A 9 -12.26 4.57 -12.51
CA GLU A 9 -10.80 4.71 -12.45
C GLU A 9 -10.19 3.89 -11.30
N ALA A 10 -10.88 3.80 -10.15
CA ALA A 10 -10.42 2.99 -9.01
C ALA A 10 -10.41 1.49 -9.34
N VAL A 11 -11.48 0.97 -9.95
CA VAL A 11 -11.55 -0.45 -10.36
C VAL A 11 -10.50 -0.74 -11.43
N GLU A 12 -10.34 0.15 -12.42
CA GLU A 12 -9.31 0.01 -13.44
C GLU A 12 -7.91 0.00 -12.86
N MET A 13 -7.61 0.90 -11.91
CA MET A 13 -6.29 0.94 -11.26
C MET A 13 -6.01 -0.32 -10.44
N ILE A 14 -7.03 -0.89 -9.78
CA ILE A 14 -6.91 -2.17 -9.09
C ILE A 14 -6.59 -3.28 -10.09
N MET A 15 -7.37 -3.39 -11.17
CA MET A 15 -7.21 -4.44 -12.17
C MET A 15 -5.92 -4.29 -12.98
N LYS A 16 -5.46 -3.06 -13.25
CA LYS A 16 -4.23 -2.79 -14.03
C LYS A 16 -2.98 -3.39 -13.42
N ASN A 17 -2.93 -3.47 -12.09
CA ASN A 17 -1.79 -4.02 -11.36
C ASN A 17 -2.00 -5.50 -10.99
N SER A 18 -2.98 -6.15 -11.62
CA SER A 18 -3.45 -7.49 -11.30
C SER A 18 -3.10 -8.48 -12.40
N LYS A 19 -3.07 -9.78 -12.09
CA LYS A 19 -2.75 -10.81 -13.10
C LYS A 19 -3.88 -10.90 -14.14
N GLY A 20 -5.12 -10.71 -13.70
CA GLY A 20 -6.32 -10.70 -14.51
C GLY A 20 -6.48 -9.54 -15.49
N TYR A 21 -5.55 -8.58 -15.59
CA TYR A 21 -5.80 -7.34 -16.33
C TYR A 21 -6.17 -7.55 -17.81
N GLU A 22 -5.46 -8.43 -18.52
CA GLU A 22 -5.72 -8.67 -19.94
C GLU A 22 -7.13 -9.21 -20.18
N SER A 23 -7.55 -10.20 -19.38
CA SER A 23 -8.91 -10.75 -19.41
C SER A 23 -9.96 -9.69 -19.07
N PHE A 24 -9.63 -8.76 -18.17
CA PHE A 24 -10.52 -7.67 -17.77
C PHE A 24 -10.77 -6.68 -18.91
N ILE A 25 -9.74 -6.34 -19.67
CA ILE A 25 -9.87 -5.47 -20.85
C ILE A 25 -10.70 -6.15 -21.93
N LYS A 26 -10.44 -7.43 -22.21
CA LYS A 26 -11.24 -8.20 -23.18
C LYS A 26 -12.72 -8.28 -22.78
N LEU A 27 -13.01 -8.39 -21.49
CA LEU A 27 -14.38 -8.35 -20.96
C LEU A 27 -15.02 -6.97 -21.23
N LYS A 28 -14.30 -5.87 -20.97
CA LYS A 28 -14.78 -4.50 -21.23
C LYS A 28 -15.08 -4.27 -22.72
N GLN A 29 -14.31 -4.91 -23.60
CA GLN A 29 -14.45 -4.83 -25.05
C GLN A 29 -15.51 -5.78 -25.64
N ASN A 30 -16.31 -6.47 -24.81
CA ASN A 30 -17.27 -7.49 -25.23
C ASN A 30 -16.65 -8.60 -26.12
N SER A 31 -15.34 -8.83 -25.99
CA SER A 31 -14.57 -9.71 -26.88
C SER A 31 -14.33 -11.10 -26.29
N LEU A 32 -15.07 -11.48 -25.25
CA LEU A 32 -14.94 -12.75 -24.56
C LEU A 32 -16.30 -13.49 -24.53
N PRO A 33 -16.39 -14.72 -25.04
CA PRO A 33 -17.54 -15.58 -24.76
C PRO A 33 -17.56 -15.88 -23.26
N VAL A 34 -18.69 -15.58 -22.63
CA VAL A 34 -18.88 -15.55 -21.17
C VAL A 34 -19.02 -16.97 -20.57
N ASP A 35 -18.72 -18.00 -21.36
CA ASP A 35 -19.16 -19.37 -21.08
C ASP A 35 -18.24 -20.14 -20.12
N ASN A 36 -17.04 -19.63 -19.80
CA ASN A 36 -16.17 -20.26 -18.79
C ASN A 36 -15.44 -19.28 -17.86
N PHE A 37 -16.18 -18.70 -16.90
CA PHE A 37 -15.65 -17.85 -15.82
C PHE A 37 -14.47 -18.50 -15.05
N LYS A 38 -14.51 -19.82 -14.87
CA LYS A 38 -13.52 -20.57 -14.09
C LYS A 38 -12.16 -20.59 -14.77
N ASP A 39 -12.14 -20.73 -16.09
CA ASP A 39 -10.91 -20.75 -16.88
C ASP A 39 -10.29 -19.35 -16.94
N LEU A 40 -11.14 -18.34 -17.18
CA LEU A 40 -10.75 -16.93 -17.27
C LEU A 40 -10.15 -16.37 -15.98
N THR A 41 -10.53 -16.93 -14.83
CA THR A 41 -10.12 -16.42 -13.52
C THR A 41 -9.22 -17.39 -12.75
N SER A 42 -8.81 -18.51 -13.34
CA SER A 42 -8.02 -19.56 -12.65
C SER A 42 -6.75 -19.00 -11.97
N PHE A 43 -6.05 -18.08 -12.65
CA PHE A 43 -4.83 -17.41 -12.20
C PHE A 43 -5.07 -16.12 -11.39
N CYS A 44 -6.32 -15.67 -11.30
CA CYS A 44 -6.71 -14.46 -10.60
C CYS A 44 -6.79 -14.66 -9.08
N ASP A 45 -6.45 -13.62 -8.32
CA ASP A 45 -6.66 -13.61 -6.87
C ASP A 45 -8.14 -13.44 -6.49
N THR A 46 -8.45 -13.46 -5.18
CA THR A 46 -9.84 -13.34 -4.71
C THR A 46 -10.48 -11.98 -5.00
N THR A 47 -9.69 -10.91 -5.03
CA THR A 47 -10.16 -9.55 -5.31
C THR A 47 -10.48 -9.39 -6.79
N GLU A 48 -9.58 -9.87 -7.64
CA GLU A 48 -9.74 -9.92 -9.09
C GLU A 48 -10.99 -10.71 -9.47
N LYS A 49 -11.12 -11.96 -8.96
CA LYS A 49 -12.30 -12.82 -9.17
C LYS A 49 -13.60 -12.12 -8.80
N TYR A 50 -13.61 -11.42 -7.67
CA TYR A 50 -14.77 -10.68 -7.23
C TYR A 50 -15.15 -9.55 -8.20
N ILE A 51 -14.17 -8.75 -8.62
CA ILE A 51 -14.39 -7.65 -9.58
C ILE A 51 -14.92 -8.20 -10.91
N PHE A 52 -14.32 -9.25 -11.44
CA PHE A 52 -14.79 -9.94 -12.65
C PHE A 52 -16.25 -10.38 -12.54
N MET A 53 -16.57 -11.11 -11.48
CA MET A 53 -17.92 -11.61 -11.25
C MET A 53 -18.94 -10.47 -11.16
N MET A 54 -18.60 -9.37 -10.49
CA MET A 54 -19.51 -8.23 -10.37
C MET A 54 -19.68 -7.47 -11.69
N LYS A 55 -18.62 -7.36 -12.50
CA LYS A 55 -18.69 -6.74 -13.84
C LYS A 55 -19.55 -7.56 -14.80
N MET A 56 -19.42 -8.88 -14.80
CA MET A 56 -20.31 -9.78 -15.56
C MET A 56 -21.77 -9.68 -15.12
N LYS A 57 -22.01 -9.40 -13.84
CA LYS A 57 -23.36 -9.13 -13.29
C LYS A 57 -23.82 -7.69 -13.52
N HIS A 58 -23.12 -6.92 -14.36
CA HIS A 58 -23.40 -5.52 -14.69
C HIS A 58 -23.58 -4.61 -13.46
N LYS A 59 -22.84 -4.87 -12.38
CA LYS A 59 -22.88 -4.02 -11.19
C LYS A 59 -22.06 -2.74 -11.43
N SER A 60 -22.56 -1.61 -10.95
CA SER A 60 -21.85 -0.32 -10.99
C SER A 60 -20.54 -0.39 -10.21
N ASP A 61 -19.50 0.32 -10.66
CA ASP A 61 -18.19 0.36 -10.01
C ASP A 61 -18.22 0.83 -8.56
N LYS A 62 -19.14 1.74 -8.23
CA LYS A 62 -19.40 2.14 -6.85
C LYS A 62 -19.72 0.92 -5.98
N ASN A 63 -20.69 0.11 -6.39
CA ASN A 63 -21.10 -1.09 -5.67
C ASN A 63 -19.99 -2.15 -5.62
N ILE A 64 -19.17 -2.26 -6.67
CA ILE A 64 -18.00 -3.15 -6.66
C ILE A 64 -17.03 -2.73 -5.57
N ILE A 65 -16.63 -1.46 -5.53
CA ILE A 65 -15.71 -0.95 -4.50
C ILE A 65 -16.30 -1.15 -3.09
N PHE A 66 -17.56 -0.80 -2.87
CA PHE A 66 -18.22 -0.97 -1.57
C PHE A 66 -18.55 -2.42 -1.19
N GLY A 67 -18.54 -3.35 -2.15
CA GLY A 67 -18.72 -4.77 -1.91
C GLY A 67 -17.41 -5.55 -1.74
N LEU A 68 -16.25 -4.93 -1.99
CA LEU A 68 -14.95 -5.52 -1.62
C LEU A 68 -14.89 -5.88 -0.12
N LYS A 69 -14.00 -6.80 0.24
CA LYS A 69 -13.67 -7.06 1.65
C LYS A 69 -13.21 -5.76 2.32
N ARG A 70 -13.60 -5.57 3.58
CA ARG A 70 -13.33 -4.33 4.31
C ARG A 70 -11.83 -4.06 4.38
N GLU A 71 -11.05 -5.10 4.61
CA GLU A 71 -9.60 -5.11 4.77
C GLU A 71 -8.92 -4.59 3.50
N ILE A 72 -9.38 -5.05 2.32
CA ILE A 72 -8.85 -4.62 1.03
C ILE A 72 -9.12 -3.12 0.79
N ARG A 73 -10.33 -2.65 1.09
CA ARG A 73 -10.62 -1.20 1.02
C ARG A 73 -9.74 -0.40 1.96
N MET A 74 -9.58 -0.88 3.20
CA MET A 74 -8.73 -0.23 4.20
C MET A 74 -7.27 -0.14 3.72
N ILE A 75 -6.74 -1.19 3.09
CA ILE A 75 -5.38 -1.17 2.51
C ILE A 75 -5.21 -0.01 1.52
N TYR A 76 -6.11 0.13 0.54
CA TYR A 76 -6.00 1.22 -0.45
C TYR A 76 -6.14 2.60 0.18
N LEU A 77 -7.09 2.78 1.09
CA LEU A 77 -7.35 4.05 1.76
C LEU A 77 -6.19 4.45 2.68
N HIS A 78 -5.68 3.53 3.50
CA HIS A 78 -4.56 3.79 4.40
C HIS A 78 -3.22 3.91 3.68
N ALA A 79 -3.03 3.24 2.55
CA ALA A 79 -1.85 3.45 1.71
C ALA A 79 -1.80 4.91 1.21
N TYR A 80 -2.93 5.45 0.76
CA TYR A 80 -3.01 6.86 0.35
C TYR A 80 -2.81 7.83 1.51
N GLN A 81 -3.32 7.50 2.70
CA GLN A 81 -3.05 8.27 3.92
C GLN A 81 -1.56 8.23 4.29
N SER A 82 -0.92 7.06 4.17
CA SER A 82 0.51 6.87 4.42
C SER A 82 1.39 7.63 3.43
N TYR A 83 0.96 7.76 2.18
CA TYR A 83 1.64 8.59 1.19
C TYR A 83 1.77 10.05 1.65
N PHE A 84 0.68 10.65 2.15
CA PHE A 84 0.73 12.02 2.70
C PHE A 84 1.59 12.10 3.95
N PHE A 85 1.48 11.12 4.85
CA PHE A 85 2.30 11.09 6.06
C PHE A 85 3.80 11.07 5.74
N ASN A 86 4.23 10.20 4.82
CA ASN A 86 5.62 10.13 4.39
C ASN A 86 6.09 11.44 3.73
N LYS A 87 5.22 12.11 2.98
CA LYS A 87 5.51 13.44 2.42
C LYS A 87 5.71 14.48 3.53
N SER A 88 4.83 14.50 4.52
CA SER A 88 4.95 15.41 5.67
C SER A 88 6.21 15.15 6.50
N ILE A 89 6.61 13.89 6.69
CA ILE A 89 7.90 13.56 7.32
C ILE A 89 9.05 14.20 6.55
N ASN A 90 9.10 14.02 5.23
CA ASN A 90 10.18 14.57 4.40
C ASN A 90 10.23 16.11 4.46
N GLU A 91 9.07 16.77 4.47
CA GLU A 91 8.99 18.24 4.62
C GLU A 91 9.55 18.71 5.97
N VAL A 92 9.28 17.96 7.05
CA VAL A 92 9.77 18.29 8.39
C VAL A 92 11.27 18.01 8.52
N ILE A 93 11.77 16.91 7.96
CA ILE A 93 13.20 16.57 7.92
C ILE A 93 13.99 17.61 7.11
N ASN A 94 13.43 18.14 6.03
CA ASN A 94 14.12 19.15 5.21
C ASN A 94 14.16 20.52 5.89
N LYS A 95 13.21 20.82 6.78
CA LYS A 95 13.12 22.11 7.49
C LYS A 95 13.87 22.12 8.82
N ASN A 96 13.95 20.99 9.49
CA ASN A 96 14.56 20.87 10.81
C ASN A 96 15.82 19.99 10.73
N GLU A 97 16.79 20.25 11.60
CA GLU A 97 17.82 19.26 11.85
C GLU A 97 17.18 17.97 12.41
N ARG A 98 17.73 16.79 12.08
CA ARG A 98 17.20 15.48 12.52
C ARG A 98 16.97 15.38 14.04
N LYS A 99 17.70 16.17 14.83
CA LYS A 99 17.60 16.24 16.30
C LYS A 99 16.33 16.95 16.80
N ASN A 100 15.67 17.75 15.94
CA ASN A 100 14.53 18.60 16.29
C ASN A 100 13.23 18.11 15.62
N LEU A 101 13.10 16.80 15.39
CA LEU A 101 11.88 16.22 14.84
C LEU A 101 10.80 16.10 15.94
N PRO A 102 9.53 16.39 15.61
CA PRO A 102 8.42 16.16 16.53
C PRO A 102 8.25 14.66 16.80
N GLU A 103 7.76 14.30 17.99
CA GLU A 103 7.52 12.90 18.35
C GLU A 103 6.50 12.24 17.40
N THR A 104 5.41 12.95 17.12
CA THR A 104 4.35 12.49 16.22
C THR A 104 4.03 13.53 15.15
N LEU A 105 3.45 13.05 14.05
CA LEU A 105 2.79 13.87 13.06
C LEU A 105 1.35 13.38 12.82
N PRO A 106 0.44 14.29 12.47
CA PRO A 106 -0.95 13.94 12.22
C PRO A 106 -1.09 13.14 10.92
N LEU A 107 -1.87 12.08 10.99
CA LEU A 107 -2.40 11.40 9.83
C LEU A 107 -3.55 12.23 9.25
N LYS A 108 -3.45 12.57 7.96
CA LYS A 108 -4.48 13.35 7.26
C LYS A 108 -5.85 12.68 7.42
N LYS A 109 -6.81 13.42 7.97
CA LYS A 109 -8.22 13.02 8.06
C LYS A 109 -8.89 13.26 6.72
N PHE A 110 -9.74 12.33 6.30
CA PHE A 110 -10.55 12.46 5.09
C PHE A 110 -12.03 12.32 5.44
N ASN A 111 -12.91 12.74 4.52
CA ASN A 111 -14.35 12.51 4.64
C ASN A 111 -14.71 11.05 4.31
N ASP A 112 -14.13 10.11 5.06
CA ASP A 112 -14.38 8.67 4.98
C ASP A 112 -14.27 8.05 6.38
N LYS A 113 -15.23 7.20 6.74
CA LYS A 113 -15.30 6.55 8.05
C LYS A 113 -14.09 5.68 8.40
N MET A 114 -13.35 5.23 7.39
CA MET A 114 -12.13 4.43 7.55
C MET A 114 -10.88 5.30 7.73
N LEU A 115 -10.97 6.61 7.47
CA LEU A 115 -9.83 7.54 7.51
C LEU A 115 -10.06 8.66 8.54
N LYS A 116 -10.22 8.25 9.81
CA LYS A 116 -10.51 9.17 10.92
C LYS A 116 -9.36 10.12 11.28
N GLY A 117 -8.17 9.88 10.77
CA GLY A 117 -6.93 10.57 11.17
C GLY A 117 -6.26 9.88 12.36
N GLY A 118 -5.53 10.64 13.16
CA GLY A 118 -4.79 10.17 14.33
C GLY A 118 -3.37 10.72 14.36
N GLU A 119 -2.62 10.40 15.41
CA GLU A 119 -1.20 10.74 15.51
C GLU A 119 -0.36 9.51 15.21
N ARG A 120 0.75 9.70 14.49
CA ARG A 120 1.70 8.62 14.21
C ARG A 120 3.12 9.08 14.51
N LYS A 121 3.88 8.22 15.19
CA LYS A 121 5.29 8.47 15.52
C LYS A 121 6.11 8.69 14.25
N VAL A 122 6.95 9.73 14.28
CA VAL A 122 7.86 10.08 13.18
C VAL A 122 9.06 9.14 13.16
N ILE A 123 9.62 8.87 14.33
CA ILE A 123 10.75 7.98 14.54
C ILE A 123 10.24 6.73 15.26
N SER A 124 10.61 5.56 14.74
CA SER A 124 10.50 4.30 15.47
C SER A 124 11.89 3.92 15.93
N GLU A 125 12.03 3.66 17.23
CA GLU A 125 13.28 3.15 17.77
C GLU A 125 13.54 1.72 17.29
N CYS A 126 14.82 1.46 17.06
CA CYS A 126 15.40 0.17 16.74
C CYS A 126 16.32 -0.18 17.91
N PHE A 127 16.16 -1.35 18.52
CA PHE A 127 16.90 -1.74 19.72
C PHE A 127 17.62 -3.08 19.53
N ASP A 128 18.62 -3.33 20.36
CA ASP A 128 19.52 -4.50 20.27
C ASP A 128 20.21 -4.67 18.91
N LEU A 129 20.60 -3.56 18.27
CA LEU A 129 21.30 -3.58 16.99
C LEU A 129 22.68 -4.25 17.14
N LYS A 130 22.90 -5.33 16.39
CA LYS A 130 24.15 -6.08 16.31
C LYS A 130 24.53 -6.29 14.84
N GLY A 131 25.80 -6.12 14.52
CA GLY A 131 26.35 -6.37 13.18
C GLY A 131 27.63 -7.20 13.26
N LYS A 132 27.77 -8.19 12.38
CA LYS A 132 29.02 -8.95 12.23
C LYS A 132 29.31 -9.27 10.77
N LYS A 133 30.59 -9.21 10.40
CA LYS A 133 31.06 -9.72 9.12
C LYS A 133 31.21 -11.24 9.21
N SER A 134 30.71 -11.97 8.22
CA SER A 134 30.82 -13.42 8.12
C SER A 134 31.27 -13.77 6.71
N GLY A 135 32.57 -13.92 6.50
CA GLY A 135 33.15 -14.06 5.17
C GLY A 135 32.87 -12.81 4.31
N ASN A 136 32.16 -13.00 3.20
CA ASN A 136 31.71 -11.92 2.31
C ASN A 136 30.38 -11.28 2.73
N ASP A 137 29.67 -11.88 3.70
CA ASP A 137 28.37 -11.41 4.12
C ASP A 137 28.46 -10.47 5.33
N PHE A 138 27.44 -9.60 5.45
CA PHE A 138 27.21 -8.78 6.63
C PHE A 138 25.88 -9.16 7.27
N ILE A 139 25.95 -9.73 8.46
CA ILE A 139 24.77 -10.19 9.20
C ILE A 139 24.39 -9.10 10.20
N VAL A 140 23.14 -8.65 10.13
CA VAL A 140 22.56 -7.66 11.04
C VAL A 140 21.39 -8.27 11.80
N SER A 141 21.35 -8.03 13.11
CA SER A 141 20.23 -8.39 13.98
C SER A 141 19.75 -7.13 14.70
N PHE A 142 18.45 -6.95 14.81
CA PHE A 142 17.83 -5.85 15.55
C PHE A 142 16.36 -6.18 15.85
N ASN A 143 15.81 -5.49 16.85
CA ASN A 143 14.40 -5.57 17.21
C ASN A 143 13.66 -4.29 16.81
N LEU A 144 12.40 -4.44 16.41
CA LEU A 144 11.52 -3.35 16.02
C LEU A 144 10.21 -3.42 16.79
N CYS A 145 9.62 -2.25 17.04
CA CYS A 145 8.24 -2.15 17.50
C CYS A 145 7.24 -2.73 16.49
N THR A 146 6.06 -3.11 16.96
CA THR A 146 4.95 -3.52 16.09
C THR A 146 4.61 -2.44 15.07
N SER A 147 4.22 -2.85 13.87
CA SER A 147 3.88 -1.96 12.75
C SER A 147 5.07 -1.16 12.17
N SER A 148 6.30 -1.54 12.50
CA SER A 148 7.53 -1.07 11.86
C SER A 148 8.00 -2.03 10.77
N TYR A 149 8.70 -1.50 9.77
CA TYR A 149 9.18 -2.27 8.62
C TYR A 149 10.70 -2.43 8.71
N ALA A 150 11.19 -3.68 8.71
CA ALA A 150 12.63 -3.99 8.70
C ALA A 150 13.38 -3.31 7.54
N THR A 151 12.72 -3.14 6.40
CA THR A 151 13.27 -2.45 5.23
C THR A 151 13.61 -0.99 5.49
N ILE A 152 12.89 -0.31 6.39
CA ILE A 152 13.21 1.08 6.77
C ILE A 152 14.49 1.12 7.60
N ALA A 153 14.63 0.22 8.59
CA ALA A 153 15.86 0.12 9.37
C ALA A 153 17.06 -0.24 8.49
N LEU A 154 16.91 -1.21 7.59
CA LEU A 154 17.96 -1.63 6.66
C LEU A 154 18.36 -0.51 5.70
N ARG A 155 17.40 0.27 5.18
CA ARG A 155 17.67 1.43 4.33
C ARG A 155 18.61 2.41 5.03
N GLU A 156 18.35 2.74 6.30
CA GLU A 156 19.19 3.67 7.06
C GLU A 156 20.56 3.06 7.40
N ILE A 157 20.63 1.77 7.75
CA ILE A 157 21.91 1.08 8.02
C ILE A 157 22.80 1.06 6.78
N LEU A 158 22.23 0.80 5.61
CA LEU A 158 22.96 0.76 4.34
C LEU A 158 23.35 2.16 3.85
N ALA A 159 22.47 3.16 4.01
CA ALA A 159 22.74 4.54 3.60
C ALA A 159 23.89 5.16 4.42
N ASN A 160 23.97 4.88 5.73
CA ASN A 160 25.05 5.38 6.58
C ASN A 160 26.41 4.72 6.27
N LYS A 161 26.45 3.57 5.60
CA LYS A 161 27.71 2.93 5.17
C LYS A 161 28.44 3.74 4.10
N SER A 162 27.72 4.57 3.32
CA SER A 162 28.28 5.45 2.29
C SER A 162 28.93 6.72 2.84
N GLU A 163 28.61 7.13 4.06
CA GLU A 163 29.11 8.36 4.69
C GLU A 163 30.36 8.14 5.56
N ILE A 164 30.76 6.88 5.76
CA ILE A 164 32.03 6.52 6.41
C ILE A 164 33.06 6.29 5.30
N LYS A 165 33.67 7.38 4.82
CA LYS A 165 34.89 7.38 4.01
C LYS A 165 35.90 8.35 4.59
#